data_AF-A0A346D8V1-F1
#
_entry.id   AF-A0A346D8V1-F1
#
_cell.length_a   1.000
_cell.length_b   1.000
_cell.length_c   1.000
_cell.angle_alpha   90.00
_cell.angle_beta   90.00
_cell.angle_gamma   90.00
#
_symmetry.space_group_name_H-M   'P 1'
#
loop_
_entity.id
_entity.type
_entity.pdbx_description
1 polymer ?
#
loop_
_entity_poly.entity_id
_entity_poly.type
_entity_poly.pdbx_seq_one_letter_code
_entity_poly.pdbx_strand_id
1 'polypeptide(L)'
;MTRYKENFKQTYYPRNLIITRPEGLYLSGFTTDKKQQILDFTQRVSLFLEQHQLKIDGDIWELLWQDEVFTTEKELQVFEVMIPIKPVSH
;
A
#
# COMPACT_ATOMS: atom_id res chain seq x y z
N MET A 1 -43.94 -21.48 -10.45
CA MET A 1 -42.56 -21.86 -10.06
C MET A 1 -41.59 -21.33 -11.10
N THR A 2 -41.05 -20.13 -10.90
CA THR A 2 -40.14 -19.50 -11.86
C THR A 2 -38.73 -19.61 -11.30
N ARG A 3 -37.90 -20.47 -11.93
CA ARG A 3 -36.47 -20.57 -11.63
C ARG A 3 -35.82 -19.22 -11.97
N TYR A 4 -35.30 -18.54 -10.95
CA TYR A 4 -34.39 -17.41 -11.17
C TYR A 4 -33.14 -17.93 -11.89
N LYS A 5 -32.91 -17.45 -13.11
CA LYS A 5 -31.64 -17.64 -13.81
C LYS A 5 -30.60 -16.81 -13.06
N GLU A 6 -29.55 -17.46 -12.58
CA GLU A 6 -28.38 -16.79 -12.04
C GLU A 6 -27.74 -15.95 -13.16
N ASN A 7 -27.81 -14.63 -13.00
CA ASN A 7 -27.08 -13.70 -13.84
C ASN A 7 -25.59 -13.82 -13.50
N PHE A 8 -24.83 -14.53 -14.34
CA PHE A 8 -23.38 -14.54 -14.28
C PHE A 8 -22.87 -13.10 -14.43
N LYS A 9 -22.40 -12.49 -13.34
CA LYS A 9 -21.67 -11.22 -13.36
C LYS A 9 -20.43 -11.42 -14.23
N GLN A 10 -20.43 -10.83 -15.42
CA GLN A 10 -19.26 -10.74 -16.28
C GLN A 10 -18.17 -9.94 -15.55
N THR A 11 -17.17 -10.62 -15.01
CA THR A 11 -15.98 -9.98 -14.45
C THR A 11 -15.03 -9.63 -15.59
N TYR A 12 -14.85 -8.34 -15.86
CA TYR A 12 -13.95 -7.83 -16.92
C TYR A 12 -12.48 -8.21 -16.73
N TYR A 13 -12.10 -8.64 -15.52
CA TYR A 13 -10.74 -9.04 -15.18
C TYR A 13 -10.70 -10.50 -14.74
N PRO A 14 -9.73 -11.30 -15.23
CA PRO A 14 -9.44 -12.63 -14.70
C PRO A 14 -9.20 -12.55 -13.19
N ARG A 15 -9.87 -13.41 -12.40
CA ARG A 15 -9.79 -13.36 -10.92
C ARG A 15 -8.36 -13.50 -10.39
N ASN A 16 -7.51 -14.25 -11.08
CA ASN A 16 -6.10 -14.45 -10.73
C ASN A 16 -5.24 -13.19 -10.92
N LEU A 17 -5.76 -12.14 -11.55
CA LEU A 17 -5.09 -10.85 -11.71
C LEU A 17 -5.63 -9.79 -10.74
N ILE A 18 -6.68 -10.10 -9.97
CA ILE A 18 -7.23 -9.18 -8.99
C ILE A 18 -6.44 -9.34 -7.70
N ILE A 19 -5.59 -8.37 -7.39
CA ILE A 19 -4.87 -8.31 -6.12
C ILE A 19 -5.67 -7.39 -5.19
N THR A 20 -5.98 -7.88 -4.00
CA THR A 20 -6.67 -7.10 -2.96
C THR A 20 -5.72 -6.90 -1.80
N ARG A 21 -5.53 -5.65 -1.39
CA ARG A 21 -4.79 -5.34 -0.18
C ARG A 21 -5.56 -5.88 1.04
N PRO A 22 -4.93 -6.69 1.92
CA PRO A 22 -5.60 -7.24 3.09
C PRO A 22 -6.19 -6.14 4.00
N GLU A 23 -7.34 -6.42 4.61
CA GLU A 23 -7.85 -5.58 5.70
C GLU A 23 -6.94 -5.67 6.93
N GLY A 24 -6.81 -4.57 7.67
CA GLY A 24 -5.96 -4.55 8.85
C GLY A 24 -5.48 -3.15 9.23
N LEU A 25 -4.61 -3.11 10.23
CA LEU A 25 -3.95 -1.89 10.66
C LEU A 25 -2.69 -1.65 9.81
N TYR A 26 -2.53 -0.42 9.34
CA TYR A 26 -1.38 -0.02 8.56
C TYR A 26 -0.74 1.23 9.16
N LEU A 27 0.59 1.27 9.15
CA LEU A 27 1.33 2.51 9.25
C LEU A 27 1.54 3.04 7.83
N SER A 28 0.98 4.22 7.53
CA SER A 28 1.13 4.86 6.23
C SER A 28 1.98 6.11 6.32
N GLY A 29 2.69 6.44 5.25
CA GLY A 29 3.37 7.70 5.11
C GLY A 29 3.90 7.91 3.70
N PHE A 30 4.50 9.08 3.47
CA PHE A 30 4.94 9.48 2.14
C PHE A 30 6.46 9.58 2.07
N THR A 31 7.04 9.18 0.95
CA THR A 31 8.45 9.32 0.63
C THR A 31 8.64 9.66 -0.85
N THR A 32 9.88 9.87 -1.28
CA THR A 32 10.26 10.06 -2.69
C THR A 32 11.26 8.99 -3.10
N ASP A 33 11.61 8.91 -4.38
CA ASP A 33 12.68 8.03 -4.89
C ASP A 33 14.10 8.43 -4.42
N LYS A 34 14.25 9.57 -3.74
CA LYS A 34 15.53 10.05 -3.24
C LYS A 34 16.04 9.16 -2.11
N LYS A 35 17.22 8.56 -2.29
CA LYS A 35 17.88 7.67 -1.32
C LYS A 35 17.85 8.18 0.13
N GLN A 36 18.17 9.46 0.36
CA GLN A 36 18.17 10.02 1.72
C GLN A 36 16.76 10.04 2.33
N GLN A 37 15.74 10.39 1.55
CA GLN A 37 14.34 10.39 2.02
C GLN A 37 13.86 8.97 2.38
N ILE A 38 14.26 7.96 1.59
CA ILE A 38 13.97 6.54 1.89
C ILE A 38 14.63 6.12 3.21
N LEU A 39 15.90 6.49 3.43
CA LEU A 39 16.62 6.18 4.67
C LEU A 39 15.94 6.85 5.87
N ASP A 40 15.64 8.15 5.77
CA ASP A 40 15.00 8.90 6.84
C ASP A 40 13.60 8.34 7.14
N PHE A 41 12.84 7.97 6.11
CA PHE A 41 11.54 7.33 6.25
C PHE A 41 11.63 5.98 6.98
N THR A 42 12.55 5.13 6.53
CA THR A 42 12.77 3.80 7.12
C THR A 42 13.16 3.90 8.59
N GLN A 43 14.04 4.85 8.93
CA GLN A 43 14.45 5.07 10.32
C GLN A 43 13.26 5.52 11.19
N ARG A 44 12.44 6.46 10.70
CA ARG A 44 11.23 6.91 11.43
C ARG A 44 10.25 5.78 11.66
N VAL A 45 10.01 4.95 10.64
CA VAL A 45 9.15 3.76 10.75
C VAL A 45 9.70 2.80 11.79
N SER A 46 10.99 2.46 11.72
CA SER A 46 11.61 1.53 12.67
C SER A 46 11.47 2.01 14.12
N LEU A 47 11.74 3.29 14.37
CA LEU A 47 11.60 3.88 15.71
C LEU A 47 10.16 3.85 16.19
N PHE A 48 9.19 4.18 15.33
CA PHE A 48 7.78 4.14 15.67
C PHE A 48 7.33 2.71 16.04
N LEU A 49 7.73 1.71 15.25
CA LEU A 49 7.39 0.32 15.53
C LEU A 49 7.93 -0.14 16.89
N GLU A 50 9.18 0.18 17.20
CA GLU A 50 9.80 -0.14 18.48
C GLU A 50 9.09 0.54 19.65
N GLN A 51 8.88 1.86 19.56
CA GLN A 51 8.24 2.66 20.61
C GLN A 51 6.83 2.17 20.95
N HIS A 52 6.10 1.67 19.96
CA HIS A 52 4.71 1.24 20.12
C HIS A 52 4.55 -0.28 20.26
N GLN A 53 5.63 -1.05 20.35
CA GLN A 53 5.61 -2.51 20.41
C GLN A 53 4.81 -3.13 19.25
N LEU A 54 5.08 -2.65 18.04
CA LEU A 54 4.47 -3.09 16.80
C LEU A 54 5.51 -3.81 15.93
N LYS A 55 5.04 -4.69 15.05
CA LYS A 55 5.86 -5.34 14.02
C LYS A 55 5.14 -5.35 12.69
N ILE A 56 5.92 -5.41 11.61
CA ILE A 56 5.40 -5.56 10.25
C ILE A 56 4.74 -6.94 10.12
N ASP A 57 3.57 -6.98 9.48
CA ASP A 57 2.78 -8.20 9.30
C ASP A 57 2.22 -8.37 7.89
N GLY A 58 3.13 -8.56 6.93
CA GLY A 58 2.79 -8.81 5.55
C GLY A 58 3.58 -7.93 4.58
N ASP A 59 3.11 -7.92 3.33
CA ASP A 59 3.75 -7.19 2.25
C ASP A 59 3.49 -5.68 2.37
N ILE A 60 4.52 -4.90 2.10
CA ILE A 60 4.46 -3.44 2.05
C ILE A 60 3.88 -3.01 0.71
N TRP A 61 2.94 -2.07 0.74
CA TRP A 61 2.29 -1.53 -0.45
C TRP A 61 2.85 -0.16 -0.76
N GLU A 62 3.22 0.06 -2.01
CA GLU A 62 3.70 1.35 -2.50
C GLU A 62 2.76 1.86 -3.60
N LEU A 63 2.25 3.07 -3.41
CA LEU A 63 1.41 3.76 -4.39
C LEU A 63 2.16 4.98 -4.90
N LEU A 64 2.48 4.97 -6.18
CA LEU A 64 3.10 6.11 -6.85
C LEU A 64 2.04 7.18 -7.14
N TRP A 65 2.20 8.35 -6.53
CA TRP A 65 1.45 9.55 -6.83
C TRP A 65 2.23 10.36 -7.88
N GLN A 66 1.63 10.51 -9.06
CA GLN A 66 2.10 11.38 -10.13
C GLN A 66 0.98 12.38 -10.44
N ASP A 67 1.29 13.67 -10.35
CA ASP A 67 0.46 14.70 -10.98
C ASP A 67 0.64 14.63 -12.51
N GLU A 68 -0.28 15.20 -13.28
CA GLU A 68 -0.51 14.88 -14.69
C GLU A 68 0.72 14.94 -15.64
N VAL A 69 0.78 13.93 -16.52
CA VAL A 69 1.82 13.47 -17.46
C VAL A 69 2.31 14.46 -18.54
N PHE A 70 2.23 15.79 -18.36
CA PHE A 70 2.50 16.76 -19.44
C PHE A 70 3.42 17.92 -19.06
N THR A 71 4.40 17.70 -18.18
CA THR A 71 5.45 18.70 -17.95
C THR A 71 6.81 18.19 -18.40
N THR A 72 7.59 19.07 -19.04
CA THR A 72 8.98 18.82 -19.49
C THR A 72 9.98 18.70 -18.33
N GLU A 73 9.52 18.89 -17.09
CA GLU A 73 10.33 18.76 -15.89
C GLU A 73 10.18 17.35 -15.31
N LYS A 74 11.26 16.81 -14.72
CA LYS A 74 11.20 15.50 -14.05
C LYS A 74 10.34 15.67 -12.80
N GLU A 75 9.06 15.30 -12.91
CA GLU A 75 8.11 15.37 -11.80
C GLU A 75 8.66 14.67 -10.56
N LEU A 76 8.42 15.31 -9.40
CA LEU A 76 8.75 14.75 -8.11
C LEU A 76 7.86 13.53 -7.87
N GLN A 77 8.44 12.34 -8.01
CA GLN A 77 7.76 11.09 -7.69
C GLN A 77 7.57 10.99 -6.18
N VAL A 78 6.32 10.99 -5.75
CA VAL A 78 5.95 10.77 -4.35
C VAL A 78 5.31 9.40 -4.24
N PHE A 79 5.78 8.60 -3.28
CA PHE A 79 5.22 7.29 -2.98
C PHE A 79 4.48 7.38 -1.65
N GLU A 80 3.24 6.93 -1.62
CA GLU A 80 2.59 6.52 -0.38
C GLU A 80 3.00 5.09 -0.08
N VAL A 81 3.65 4.89 1.05
CA VAL A 81 4.08 3.59 1.55
C VAL A 81 3.13 3.20 2.68
N MET A 82 2.53 2.02 2.56
CA MET A 82 1.64 1.46 3.56
C MET A 82 2.18 0.13 4.07
N ILE A 83 2.45 0.09 5.36
CA ILE A 83 3.12 -1.01 6.03
C ILE A 83 2.09 -1.71 6.92
N PRO A 84 1.70 -2.96 6.64
CA PRO A 84 0.79 -3.69 7.52
C PRO A 84 1.48 -3.95 8.85
N ILE A 85 0.78 -3.71 9.96
CA ILE A 85 1.35 -3.83 11.31
C ILE A 85 0.43 -4.58 12.25
N LYS A 86 1.03 -5.25 13.23
CA LYS A 86 0.33 -5.83 14.38
C LYS A 86 1.10 -5.61 15.68
N PRO A 87 0.43 -5.70 16.85
CA PRO A 87 1.12 -5.77 18.12
C PRO A 87 2.13 -6.92 18.17
N VAL A 88 3.27 -6.67 18.80
CA VAL A 88 4.17 -7.73 19.24
C VAL A 88 3.46 -8.47 20.38
N SER A 89 2.77 -9.56 20.05
CA SER A 89 2.19 -10.46 21.04
C SER A 89 3.30 -10.95 22.00
N HIS A 90 3.05 -10.86 23.30
CA HIS A 90 3.86 -11.53 24.33
C HIS A 90 3.58 -13.03 24.35
#